data_AF-X1CPJ8-F1
#
_entry.id   AF-X1CPJ8-F1
#
_cell.length_a   1.000
_cell.length_b   1.000
_cell.length_c   1.000
_cell.angle_alpha   90.00
_cell.angle_beta   90.00
_cell.angle_gamma   90.00
#
_symmetry.space_group_name_H-M   'P 1'
#
loop_
_entity.id
_entity.type
_entity.pdbx_description
1 polymer ?
#
loop_
_entity_poly.entity_id
_entity_poly.type
_entity_poly.pdbx_seq_one_letter_code
_entity_poly.pdbx_strand_id
1 'polypeptide(L)'
;IHNNKRIGEDLNEEGILRLLDKYNNIEIIVSPIGGQGFIFGRGNKQLTPKIISKVGKENIKIVATADKMKGLMCLRVDTGDIKVDNILEGYTKVIIGYKEELITQIEC
;
A
#
# COMPACT_ATOMS: atom_id res chain seq x y z
N ILE A 1 2.94 -1.24 13.68
CA ILE A 1 2.65 -0.80 15.07
C ILE A 1 1.64 -1.79 15.65
N HIS A 2 1.74 -2.15 16.93
CA HIS A 2 0.75 -3.00 17.61
C HIS A 2 0.55 -2.48 19.05
N ASN A 3 -0.70 -2.32 19.49
CA ASN A 3 -1.04 -1.73 20.80
C ASN A 3 -0.30 -0.41 21.10
N ASN A 4 -0.32 0.52 20.13
CA ASN A 4 0.39 1.81 20.18
C ASN A 4 1.90 1.73 20.42
N LYS A 5 2.50 0.54 20.25
CA LYS A 5 3.94 0.34 20.35
C LYS A 5 4.51 -0.04 18.99
N ARG A 6 5.66 0.56 18.68
CA ARG A 6 6.45 0.18 17.52
C ARG A 6 7.15 -1.14 17.83
N ILE A 7 6.86 -2.16 17.02
CA ILE A 7 7.37 -3.53 17.19
C ILE A 7 8.46 -3.91 16.16
N GLY A 8 8.79 -2.96 15.28
CA GLY A 8 9.80 -3.09 14.24
C GLY A 8 10.02 -1.75 13.52
N GLU A 9 11.16 -1.61 12.87
CA GLU A 9 11.56 -0.47 12.04
C GLU A 9 12.34 -1.00 10.86
N ASP A 10 12.18 -0.37 9.70
CA ASP A 10 12.97 -0.66 8.50
C ASP A 10 13.18 -2.16 8.26
N LEU A 11 12.08 -2.91 8.36
CA LEU A 11 12.11 -4.35 8.25
C LEU A 11 12.23 -4.74 6.78
N ASN A 12 13.06 -5.74 6.51
CA ASN A 12 13.05 -6.42 5.22
C ASN A 12 11.84 -7.38 5.11
N GLU A 13 11.72 -8.04 3.96
CA GLU A 13 10.66 -9.02 3.71
C GLU A 13 10.55 -10.08 4.82
N GLU A 14 11.67 -10.70 5.23
CA GLU A 14 11.67 -11.73 6.26
C GLU A 14 11.16 -11.20 7.61
N GLY A 15 11.61 -10.01 8.01
CA GLY A 15 11.17 -9.37 9.24
C GLY A 15 9.67 -9.09 9.23
N ILE A 16 9.13 -8.63 8.10
CA ILE A 16 7.70 -8.40 7.94
C ILE A 16 6.94 -9.73 7.98
N LEU A 17 7.37 -10.76 7.22
CA LEU A 17 6.73 -12.07 7.20
C LEU A 17 6.63 -12.70 8.61
N ARG A 18 7.69 -12.61 9.42
CA ARG A 18 7.66 -13.08 10.82
C ARG A 18 6.61 -12.36 11.67
N LEU A 19 6.38 -11.08 11.42
CA LEU A 19 5.29 -10.35 12.09
C LEU A 19 3.92 -10.79 11.57
N LEU A 20 3.79 -11.02 10.26
CA LEU A 20 2.54 -11.52 9.67
C LEU A 20 2.15 -12.91 10.18
N ASP A 21 3.12 -13.75 10.56
CA ASP A 21 2.86 -15.06 11.15
C ASP A 21 2.47 -15.00 12.64
N LYS A 22 2.74 -13.87 13.31
CA LYS A 22 2.47 -13.66 14.74
C LYS A 22 1.18 -12.89 15.01
N TYR A 23 0.75 -12.06 14.08
CA TYR A 23 -0.39 -11.14 14.23
C TYR A 23 -1.38 -11.33 13.10
N ASN A 24 -2.68 -11.36 13.41
CA ASN A 24 -3.71 -11.62 12.41
C ASN A 24 -4.43 -10.35 11.91
N ASN A 25 -4.37 -9.26 12.67
CA ASN A 25 -4.97 -7.97 12.27
C ASN A 25 -3.85 -7.06 11.74
N ILE A 26 -3.69 -7.02 10.43
CA ILE A 26 -2.60 -6.34 9.75
C ILE A 26 -3.20 -5.36 8.76
N GLU A 27 -2.65 -4.14 8.74
CA GLU A 27 -2.96 -3.15 7.72
C GLU A 27 -1.65 -2.60 7.14
N ILE A 28 -1.62 -2.39 5.82
CA ILE A 28 -0.55 -1.65 5.15
C ILE A 28 -1.05 -0.22 4.97
N ILE A 29 -0.32 0.76 5.49
CA ILE A 29 -0.58 2.18 5.26
C ILE A 29 0.54 2.73 4.38
N VAL A 30 0.19 3.18 3.19
CA VAL A 30 1.14 3.67 2.19
C VAL A 30 0.72 5.02 1.64
N SER A 31 1.69 5.76 1.10
CA SER A 31 1.43 6.98 0.34
C SER A 31 1.96 6.84 -1.07
N PRO A 32 1.27 7.36 -2.10
CA PRO A 32 1.79 7.36 -3.45
C PRO A 32 3.07 8.20 -3.54
N ILE A 33 3.95 7.77 -4.44
CA ILE A 33 5.11 8.54 -4.87
C ILE A 33 4.61 9.69 -5.75
N GLY A 34 4.90 10.93 -5.33
CA GLY A 34 4.42 12.13 -6.00
C GLY A 34 4.84 12.20 -7.48
N GLY A 35 3.98 12.76 -8.33
CA GLY A 35 4.20 12.95 -9.76
C GLY A 35 3.91 11.73 -10.64
N GLN A 36 4.07 10.51 -10.13
CA GLN A 36 3.83 9.28 -10.91
C GLN A 36 2.65 8.45 -10.40
N GLY A 37 2.31 8.55 -9.11
CA GLY A 37 1.16 7.86 -8.52
C GLY A 37 1.43 6.42 -8.11
N PHE A 38 2.67 5.93 -8.17
CA PHE A 38 3.00 4.57 -7.72
C PHE A 38 2.77 4.39 -6.22
N ILE A 39 1.98 3.38 -5.86
CA ILE A 39 1.78 2.94 -4.45
C ILE A 39 2.59 1.69 -4.12
N PHE A 40 2.81 0.82 -5.11
CA PHE A 40 3.72 -0.32 -5.04
C PHE A 40 4.53 -0.38 -6.33
N GLY A 41 5.83 -0.62 -6.22
CA GLY A 41 6.73 -0.67 -7.37
C GLY A 41 7.83 -1.71 -7.17
N ARG A 42 8.43 -2.21 -8.26
CA ARG A 42 9.44 -3.30 -8.25
C ARG A 42 10.64 -3.03 -7.35
N GLY A 43 10.96 -1.76 -7.12
CA GLY A 43 12.06 -1.35 -6.24
C GLY A 43 11.77 -1.51 -4.74
N ASN A 44 10.50 -1.65 -4.34
CA ASN A 44 10.14 -1.81 -2.94
C ASN A 44 10.29 -3.27 -2.50
N LYS A 45 11.48 -3.60 -2.00
CA LYS A 45 11.82 -4.95 -1.53
C LYS A 45 11.26 -5.29 -0.15
N GLN A 46 10.62 -4.35 0.54
CA GLN A 46 10.00 -4.58 1.84
C GLN A 46 8.58 -5.11 1.65
N LEU A 47 7.80 -4.51 0.74
CA LEU A 47 6.42 -4.89 0.46
C LEU A 47 6.35 -5.73 -0.82
N THR A 48 6.86 -6.96 -0.74
CA THR A 48 6.90 -7.90 -1.85
C THR A 48 5.49 -8.40 -2.24
N PRO A 49 5.30 -8.95 -3.46
CA PRO A 49 4.04 -9.61 -3.86
C PRO A 49 3.50 -10.60 -2.83
N LYS A 50 4.40 -11.34 -2.17
CA LYS A 50 4.07 -12.33 -1.13
C LYS A 50 3.44 -11.67 0.11
N ILE A 51 3.98 -10.53 0.55
CA ILE A 51 3.45 -9.77 1.68
C ILE A 51 2.11 -9.14 1.32
N ILE A 52 2.01 -8.50 0.15
CA ILE A 52 0.79 -7.86 -0.33
C ILE A 52 -0.33 -8.91 -0.44
N SER A 53 -0.03 -10.08 -1.01
CA SER A 53 -0.99 -11.19 -1.13
C SER A 53 -1.44 -11.73 0.23
N LYS A 54 -0.55 -11.81 1.22
CA LYS A 54 -0.90 -12.24 2.59
C LYS A 54 -1.77 -11.21 3.31
N VAL A 55 -1.53 -9.92 3.09
CA VAL A 55 -2.30 -8.84 3.74
C VAL A 55 -3.66 -8.66 3.09
N GLY A 56 -3.77 -8.80 1.77
CA GLY A 56 -5.03 -8.60 1.05
C GLY A 56 -5.30 -7.12 0.75
N LYS A 57 -5.98 -6.85 -0.37
CA LYS A 57 -6.25 -5.48 -0.86
C LYS A 57 -7.09 -4.67 0.12
N GLU A 58 -8.05 -5.30 0.77
CA GLU A 58 -8.98 -4.71 1.72
C GLU A 58 -8.29 -4.11 2.95
N ASN A 59 -7.07 -4.57 3.25
CA ASN A 59 -6.27 -4.12 4.37
C ASN A 59 -5.19 -3.09 3.96
N ILE A 60 -5.25 -2.57 2.74
CA ILE A 60 -4.33 -1.54 2.23
C ILE A 60 -5.03 -0.18 2.29
N LYS A 61 -4.49 0.72 3.11
CA LYS A 61 -4.93 2.11 3.22
C LYS A 61 -3.94 3.03 2.52
N ILE A 62 -4.48 3.85 1.62
CA ILE A 62 -3.69 4.82 0.86
C ILE A 62 -3.96 6.20 1.46
N VAL A 63 -2.89 6.88 1.87
CA VAL A 63 -2.94 8.22 2.46
C VAL A 63 -2.06 9.15 1.65
N ALA A 64 -2.60 10.28 1.23
CA ALA A 64 -1.88 11.29 0.48
C ALA A 64 -2.30 12.68 0.94
N THR A 65 -1.53 13.71 0.60
CA THR A 65 -2.06 15.08 0.66
C THR A 65 -2.89 15.35 -0.59
N ALA A 66 -3.84 16.28 -0.52
CA ALA A 66 -4.58 16.73 -1.70
C ALA A 66 -3.63 17.17 -2.84
N ASP A 67 -2.52 17.84 -2.50
CA ASP A 67 -1.50 18.24 -3.48
C ASP A 67 -0.76 17.07 -4.14
N LYS A 68 -0.49 15.98 -3.41
CA LYS A 68 0.10 14.76 -3.99
C LYS A 68 -0.84 14.08 -4.99
N MET A 69 -2.16 14.22 -4.77
CA MET A 69 -3.18 13.68 -5.67
C MET A 69 -3.49 14.61 -6.84
N LYS A 70 -3.23 15.91 -6.69
CA LYS A 70 -3.50 16.91 -7.71
C LYS A 70 -2.69 16.61 -8.98
N GLY A 71 -3.39 16.39 -10.08
CA GLY A 71 -2.77 16.09 -11.38
C GLY A 71 -2.44 14.62 -11.62
N LEU A 72 -2.64 13.73 -10.64
CA LEU A 72 -2.62 12.29 -10.88
C LEU A 72 -3.94 11.87 -11.53
N MET A 73 -3.86 11.19 -12.68
CA MET A 73 -5.04 10.59 -13.32
C MET A 73 -5.44 9.28 -12.63
N CYS A 74 -4.45 8.52 -12.17
CA CYS A 74 -4.60 7.22 -11.52
C CYS A 74 -3.46 6.98 -10.52
N LEU A 75 -3.64 5.98 -9.68
CA LEU A 75 -2.57 5.34 -8.92
C LEU A 75 -1.99 4.18 -9.73
N ARG A 76 -0.72 3.87 -9.49
CA ARG A 76 0.01 2.83 -10.23
C ARG A 76 0.53 1.73 -9.33
N VAL A 77 0.51 0.50 -9.83
CA VAL A 77 1.10 -0.67 -9.19
C VAL A 77 1.99 -1.41 -10.19
N ASP A 78 3.20 -1.75 -9.78
CA ASP A 78 4.07 -2.66 -10.52
C ASP A 78 4.88 -3.47 -9.49
N THR A 79 4.28 -4.52 -8.95
CA THR A 79 4.92 -5.35 -7.92
C THR A 79 5.92 -6.35 -8.52
N GLY A 80 5.91 -6.51 -9.85
CA GLY A 80 6.67 -7.55 -10.56
C GLY A 80 5.97 -8.91 -10.56
N ASP A 81 4.75 -9.01 -10.00
CA ASP A 81 3.87 -10.18 -10.08
C ASP A 81 2.50 -9.77 -10.60
N ILE A 82 2.21 -10.16 -11.85
CA ILE A 82 0.97 -9.81 -12.54
C ILE A 82 -0.29 -10.25 -11.78
N LYS A 83 -0.23 -11.32 -10.99
CA LYS A 83 -1.41 -11.77 -10.22
C LYS A 83 -1.71 -10.80 -9.10
N VAL A 84 -0.69 -10.29 -8.43
CA VAL A 84 -0.85 -9.31 -7.35
C VAL A 84 -1.26 -7.96 -7.92
N ASP A 85 -0.64 -7.56 -9.01
CA ASP A 85 -0.98 -6.33 -9.72
C ASP A 85 -2.47 -6.32 -10.11
N ASN A 86 -2.96 -7.39 -10.74
CA ASN A 86 -4.39 -7.56 -11.08
C ASN A 86 -5.33 -7.55 -9.86
N ILE A 87 -4.89 -8.08 -8.72
CA ILE A 87 -5.71 -8.03 -7.48
C ILE A 87 -5.87 -6.56 -7.04
N LEU A 88 -4.81 -5.76 -7.14
CA LEU A 88 -4.79 -4.38 -6.69
C LEU A 88 -5.55 -3.44 -7.62
N GLU A 89 -5.65 -3.73 -8.91
CA GLU A 89 -6.34 -2.91 -9.92
C GLU A 89 -7.79 -2.54 -9.56
N GLY A 90 -8.26 -1.43 -10.12
CA GLY A 90 -9.63 -0.95 -9.99
C GLY A 90 -9.75 0.20 -8.99
N TYR A 91 -10.98 0.50 -8.57
CA TYR A 91 -11.24 1.67 -7.73
C TYR A 91 -10.84 1.45 -6.28
N THR A 92 -10.23 2.47 -5.69
CA THR A 92 -9.84 2.52 -4.30
C THR A 92 -10.14 3.88 -3.68
N LYS A 93 -10.10 3.94 -2.35
CA LYS A 93 -10.23 5.17 -1.58
C LYS A 93 -8.85 5.64 -1.13
N VAL A 94 -8.60 6.94 -1.30
CA VAL A 94 -7.42 7.62 -0.78
C VAL A 94 -7.85 8.61 0.27
N ILE A 95 -7.30 8.50 1.47
CA ILE A 95 -7.51 9.48 2.54
C ILE A 95 -6.63 10.69 2.22
N ILE A 96 -7.27 11.84 1.99
CA ILE A 96 -6.59 13.09 1.59
C ILE A 96 -6.58 14.17 2.69
N GLY A 97 -7.38 13.97 3.74
CA GLY A 97 -7.57 14.93 4.82
C GLY A 97 -8.44 14.37 5.95
N TYR A 98 -8.78 15.21 6.93
CA TYR A 98 -9.61 14.79 8.05
C TYR A 98 -11.06 14.58 7.57
N LYS A 99 -11.50 13.31 7.58
CA LYS A 99 -12.81 12.88 7.04
C LYS A 99 -12.98 13.18 5.54
N GLU A 100 -11.87 13.29 4.81
CA GLU A 100 -11.88 13.53 3.37
C GLU A 100 -11.24 12.35 2.64
N GLU A 101 -12.01 11.77 1.71
CA GLU A 101 -11.60 10.64 0.88
C GLU A 101 -11.78 10.99 -0.61
N LEU A 102 -10.85 10.54 -1.44
CA LEU A 102 -10.94 10.60 -2.89
C LEU A 102 -11.04 9.17 -3.45
N ILE A 103 -12.03 8.93 -4.30
CA ILE A 103 -12.08 7.68 -5.08
C ILE A 103 -11.18 7.86 -6.31
N THR A 104 -10.26 6.93 -6.50
CA THR A 104 -9.34 6.94 -7.64
C THR A 104 -9.15 5.53 -8.19
N GLN A 105 -8.72 5.43 -9.43
CA GLN A 105 -8.44 4.17 -10.10
C GLN A 105 -6.99 3.75 -9.85
N ILE A 106 -6.76 2.46 -9.59
CA ILE A 106 -5.46 1.80 -9.64
C ILE A 106 -5.31 1.11 -11.00
N GLU A 107 -4.18 1.35 -11.66
CA GLU A 107 -3.79 0.75 -12.93
C GLU A 107 -2.39 0.10 -12.82
N CYS A 108 -2.13 -0.94 -13.63
CA CYS A 108 -0.80 -1.54 -13.79
C CYS A 108 0.06 -0.80 -14.82
#